data_AF-A0A1H8XIY9-F1
#
_entry.id   AF-A0A1H8XIY9-F1
#
_cell.length_a   1.000
_cell.length_b   1.000
_cell.length_c   1.000
_cell.angle_alpha   90.00
_cell.angle_beta   90.00
_cell.angle_gamma   90.00
#
_symmetry.space_group_name_H-M   'P 1'
#
loop_
_entity.id
_entity.type
_entity.pdbx_description
1 polymer ?
#
loop_
_entity_poly.entity_id
_entity_poly.type
_entity_poly.pdbx_seq_one_letter_code
_entity_poly.pdbx_strand_id
1 'polypeptide(L)'
;MTAPGGSGFEVQPEELRKHAAAVQRVAASLGQALSAAEQVTMGVDVYGLICGPLFVPIVLAVSAPGLITLQQSKSTLESIPPTVEQAAATYEKADLEHATTMSKVGSKLS
;
A
#
# COMPACT_ATOMS: atom_id res chain seq x y z
N MET A 1 33.05 30.52 -9.07
CA MET A 1 32.17 30.28 -10.23
C MET A 1 31.48 28.94 -10.00
N THR A 2 30.47 28.92 -9.15
CA THR A 2 29.67 27.75 -8.80
C THR A 2 28.47 27.71 -9.76
N ALA A 3 28.39 26.69 -10.61
CA ALA A 3 27.24 26.48 -11.47
C ALA A 3 26.00 26.18 -10.59
N PRO A 4 24.81 26.70 -10.93
CA PRO A 4 23.59 26.33 -10.25
C PRO A 4 23.25 24.90 -10.68
N GLY A 5 23.65 23.91 -9.86
CA GLY A 5 23.15 22.55 -10.00
C GLY A 5 21.64 22.58 -9.81
N GLY A 6 20.88 22.28 -10.85
CA GLY A 6 19.42 22.21 -10.79
C GLY A 6 19.00 21.33 -9.62
N SER A 7 17.90 21.67 -8.97
CA SER A 7 17.36 20.88 -7.86
C SER A 7 17.01 19.48 -8.36
N GLY A 8 17.98 18.57 -8.30
CA GLY A 8 17.78 17.17 -8.61
C GLY A 8 16.90 16.56 -7.55
N PHE A 9 15.88 15.82 -7.97
CA PHE A 9 15.16 14.94 -7.06
C PHE A 9 16.09 13.78 -6.72
N GLU A 10 16.71 13.82 -5.54
CA GLU A 10 17.39 12.66 -4.98
C GLU A 10 16.33 11.70 -4.44
N VAL A 11 16.18 10.55 -5.12
CA VAL A 11 15.29 9.49 -4.65
C VAL A 11 16.07 8.63 -3.69
N GLN A 12 15.54 8.45 -2.48
CA GLN A 12 16.09 7.55 -1.47
C GLN A 12 15.33 6.22 -1.53
N PRO A 13 15.88 5.16 -2.17
CA PRO A 13 15.16 3.89 -2.37
C PRO A 13 14.77 3.22 -1.05
N GLU A 14 15.58 3.43 -0.01
CA GLU A 14 15.31 2.92 1.33
C GLU A 14 14.09 3.58 1.98
N GLU A 15 13.87 4.88 1.78
CA GLU A 15 12.66 5.55 2.28
C GLU A 15 11.40 5.08 1.53
N LEU A 16 11.52 4.75 0.24
CA LEU A 16 10.45 4.11 -0.52
C LEU A 16 10.10 2.73 0.06
N ARG A 17 11.10 1.90 0.39
CA ARG A 17 10.87 0.60 1.05
C ARG A 17 10.21 0.75 2.42
N LYS A 18 10.66 1.71 3.23
CA LYS A 18 10.02 2.01 4.52
C LYS A 18 8.56 2.41 4.36
N HIS A 19 8.24 3.21 3.35
CA HIS A 19 6.86 3.57 3.05
C HIS A 19 6.03 2.36 2.59
N ALA A 20 6.57 1.53 1.69
CA ALA A 20 5.91 0.29 1.26
C ALA A 20 5.57 -0.62 2.46
N ALA A 21 6.52 -0.79 3.40
CA ALA A 21 6.30 -1.54 4.63
C ALA A 21 5.26 -0.88 5.56
N ALA A 22 5.17 0.45 5.59
CA ALA A 22 4.14 1.17 6.35
C ALA A 22 2.75 0.95 5.74
N VAL A 23 2.62 1.04 4.41
CA VAL A 23 1.38 0.79 3.69
C VAL A 23 0.92 -0.67 3.90
N GLN A 24 1.85 -1.62 3.84
CA GLN A 24 1.55 -3.04 4.09
C GLN A 24 1.03 -3.28 5.51
N ARG A 25 1.56 -2.57 6.53
CA ARG A 25 1.02 -2.63 7.90
C ARG A 25 -0.42 -2.12 7.98
N VAL A 26 -0.73 -1.02 7.29
CA VAL A 26 -2.11 -0.49 7.24
C VAL A 26 -3.05 -1.48 6.54
N ALA A 27 -2.61 -2.07 5.42
CA ALA A 27 -3.38 -3.10 4.72
C ALA A 27 -3.67 -4.31 5.63
N ALA A 28 -2.70 -4.75 6.44
CA ALA A 28 -2.87 -5.83 7.40
C ALA A 28 -3.90 -5.49 8.49
N SER A 29 -3.83 -4.29 9.07
CA SER A 29 -4.82 -3.83 10.05
C SER A 29 -6.22 -3.72 9.45
N LEU A 30 -6.34 -3.25 8.21
CA LEU A 30 -7.62 -3.23 7.50
C LEU A 30 -8.16 -4.65 7.24
N GLY A 31 -7.29 -5.60 6.93
CA GLY A 31 -7.65 -7.02 6.82
C GLY A 31 -8.20 -7.61 8.11
N GLN A 32 -7.60 -7.27 9.26
CA GLN A 32 -8.13 -7.67 10.57
C GLN A 32 -9.51 -7.05 10.84
N ALA A 33 -9.69 -5.76 10.54
CA ALA A 33 -10.97 -5.09 10.69
C ALA A 33 -12.06 -5.68 9.79
N LEU A 34 -11.73 -6.03 8.54
CA LEU A 34 -12.66 -6.69 7.62
C LEU A 34 -13.08 -8.06 8.14
N SER A 35 -12.14 -8.88 8.61
CA SER A 35 -12.44 -10.19 9.18
C SER A 35 -13.35 -10.09 10.41
N ALA A 36 -13.13 -9.09 11.28
CA ALA A 36 -14.01 -8.82 12.41
C ALA A 36 -15.41 -8.39 11.95
N ALA A 37 -15.51 -7.53 10.93
CA ALA A 37 -16.79 -7.07 10.39
C ALA A 37 -17.60 -8.19 9.72
N GLU A 38 -16.94 -9.11 9.02
CA GLU A 38 -17.56 -10.32 8.46
C GLU A 38 -18.11 -11.24 9.57
N GLN A 39 -17.36 -11.44 10.66
CA GLN A 39 -17.82 -12.22 11.81
C GLN A 39 -19.05 -11.61 12.49
N VAL A 40 -19.09 -10.28 12.67
CA VAL A 40 -20.25 -9.58 13.24
C VAL A 40 -21.47 -9.69 12.32
N THR A 41 -21.25 -9.67 11.00
CA THR A 41 -22.33 -9.85 10.02
C THR A 41 -22.90 -11.27 10.06
N MET A 42 -22.12 -12.31 10.34
CA MET A 42 -22.71 -13.64 10.61
C MET A 42 -23.55 -13.66 11.90
N GLY A 43 -23.24 -12.77 12.84
CA GLY A 43 -24.02 -12.56 14.06
C GLY A 43 -25.43 -11.99 13.82
N VAL A 44 -25.73 -11.40 12.65
CA VAL A 44 -27.09 -10.91 12.39
C VAL A 44 -28.13 -12.03 12.25
N ASP A 45 -27.69 -13.25 11.95
CA ASP A 45 -28.56 -14.43 11.95
C ASP A 45 -29.07 -14.79 13.36
N VAL A 46 -28.46 -14.22 14.39
CA VAL A 46 -28.75 -14.46 15.81
C VAL A 46 -29.78 -13.46 16.38
N TYR A 47 -30.22 -12.44 15.63
CA TYR A 47 -31.23 -11.46 16.10
C TYR A 47 -32.62 -12.06 16.39
N GLY A 48 -32.79 -13.38 16.22
CA GLY A 48 -34.01 -14.09 16.57
C GLY A 48 -35.20 -13.73 15.68
N LEU A 49 -36.29 -14.49 15.81
CA LEU A 49 -37.44 -14.43 14.89
C LEU A 49 -38.15 -13.07 14.88
N ILE A 50 -38.01 -12.27 15.95
CA ILE A 50 -38.72 -10.99 16.12
C ILE A 50 -37.85 -9.78 15.75
N CYS A 51 -36.58 -9.73 16.19
CA CYS A 51 -35.71 -8.59 15.86
C CYS A 51 -35.03 -8.76 14.49
N GLY A 52 -34.88 -10.00 14.02
CA GLY A 52 -34.33 -10.32 12.69
C GLY A 52 -35.05 -9.60 11.54
N PRO A 53 -36.36 -9.81 11.34
CA PRO A 53 -37.07 -9.26 10.18
C PRO A 53 -37.18 -7.73 10.15
N LEU A 54 -37.21 -7.08 11.33
CA LEU A 54 -37.44 -5.64 11.41
C LEU A 54 -36.13 -4.83 11.36
N PHE A 55 -35.04 -5.32 11.95
CA PHE A 55 -33.80 -4.55 12.13
C PHE A 55 -32.66 -4.99 11.22
N VAL A 56 -32.56 -6.28 10.87
CA VAL A 56 -31.47 -6.80 10.01
C VAL A 56 -31.46 -6.15 8.62
N PRO A 57 -32.59 -5.93 7.93
CA PRO A 57 -32.57 -5.26 6.63
C PRO A 57 -32.02 -3.84 6.68
N ILE A 58 -32.31 -3.10 7.75
CA ILE A 58 -31.83 -1.71 7.95
C ILE A 58 -30.32 -1.70 8.19
N VAL A 59 -29.82 -2.63 8.99
CA VAL A 59 -28.38 -2.77 9.26
C VAL A 59 -27.64 -3.20 8.00
N LEU A 60 -28.14 -4.20 7.27
CA LEU A 60 -27.53 -4.71 6.04
C LEU A 60 -27.50 -3.68 4.91
N ALA A 61 -28.49 -2.78 4.84
CA ALA A 61 -28.51 -1.71 3.84
C ALA A 61 -27.28 -0.79 3.92
N VAL A 62 -26.65 -0.68 5.09
CA VAL A 62 -25.45 0.15 5.30
C VAL A 62 -24.19 -0.71 5.40
N SER A 63 -24.26 -1.85 6.11
CA SER A 63 -23.08 -2.68 6.35
C SER A 63 -22.58 -3.41 5.10
N ALA A 64 -23.46 -3.86 4.21
CA ALA A 64 -23.04 -4.57 2.99
C ALA A 64 -22.25 -3.66 2.02
N PRO A 65 -22.70 -2.44 1.67
CA PRO A 65 -21.86 -1.50 0.93
C PRO A 65 -20.55 -1.15 1.66
N GLY A 66 -20.59 -1.01 2.99
CA GLY A 66 -19.40 -0.75 3.80
C GLY A 66 -18.35 -1.84 3.68
N LEU A 67 -18.75 -3.12 3.76
CA LEU A 67 -17.85 -4.27 3.58
C LEU A 67 -17.21 -4.28 2.19
N ILE A 68 -17.98 -3.98 1.13
CA ILE A 68 -17.47 -3.89 -0.24
C ILE A 68 -16.40 -2.80 -0.35
N THR A 69 -16.66 -1.61 0.20
CA THR A 69 -15.69 -0.50 0.17
C THR A 69 -14.42 -0.84 0.96
N LEU A 70 -14.55 -1.49 2.13
CA LEU A 70 -13.40 -1.93 2.92
C LEU A 70 -12.56 -2.96 2.15
N GLN A 71 -13.21 -3.88 1.43
CA GLN A 71 -12.53 -4.90 0.63
C GLN A 71 -11.81 -4.31 -0.59
N GLN A 72 -12.43 -3.33 -1.28
CA GLN A 72 -11.78 -2.58 -2.36
C GLN A 72 -10.58 -1.75 -1.86
N SER A 73 -10.74 -1.12 -0.70
CA SER A 73 -9.67 -0.34 -0.06
C SER A 73 -8.49 -1.23 0.31
N LYS A 74 -8.75 -2.42 0.86
CA LYS A 74 -7.72 -3.43 1.16
C LYS A 74 -6.97 -3.85 -0.10
N SER A 75 -7.68 -4.23 -1.15
CA SER A 75 -7.08 -4.65 -2.42
C SER A 75 -6.18 -3.54 -3.02
N THR A 76 -6.62 -2.29 -2.93
CA THR A 76 -5.84 -1.13 -3.38
C THR A 76 -4.58 -0.93 -2.54
N LEU A 77 -4.69 -1.02 -1.21
CA LEU A 77 -3.53 -0.89 -0.32
C LEU A 77 -2.54 -2.06 -0.46
N GLU A 78 -2.99 -3.25 -0.87
CA GLU A 78 -2.13 -4.40 -1.13
C GLU A 78 -1.37 -4.29 -2.46
N SER A 79 -1.85 -3.50 -3.43
CA SER A 79 -1.18 -3.33 -4.74
C SER A 79 -0.09 -2.25 -4.76
N ILE A 80 -0.08 -1.35 -3.77
CA ILE A 80 0.88 -0.24 -3.69
C ILE A 80 2.30 -0.71 -3.31
N PRO A 81 2.52 -1.52 -2.25
CA PRO A 81 3.85 -1.96 -1.84
C PRO A 81 4.71 -2.56 -2.96
N PRO A 82 4.25 -3.54 -3.77
CA PRO A 82 5.10 -4.10 -4.83
C PRO A 82 5.46 -3.06 -5.91
N THR A 83 4.57 -2.12 -6.19
CA THR A 83 4.83 -1.02 -7.14
C THR A 83 5.92 -0.09 -6.62
N VAL A 84 5.87 0.26 -5.34
CA VAL A 84 6.86 1.13 -4.69
C VAL A 84 8.21 0.42 -4.55
N GLU A 85 8.22 -0.87 -4.24
CA GLU A 85 9.43 -1.70 -4.22
C GLU A 85 10.08 -1.79 -5.60
N GLN A 86 9.28 -1.97 -6.66
CA GLN A 86 9.77 -1.98 -8.03
C GLN A 86 10.37 -0.63 -8.44
N ALA A 87 9.75 0.47 -8.03
CA ALA A 87 10.30 1.81 -8.25
C ALA A 87 11.65 1.96 -7.56
N ALA A 88 11.75 1.58 -6.27
CA ALA A 88 13.00 1.62 -5.51
C ALA A 88 14.12 0.81 -6.19
N ALA A 89 13.82 -0.41 -6.65
CA ALA A 89 14.78 -1.25 -7.37
C ALA A 89 15.23 -0.63 -8.70
N THR A 90 14.33 0.07 -9.40
CA THR A 90 14.65 0.77 -10.65
C THR A 90 15.62 1.93 -10.42
N TYR A 91 15.42 2.70 -9.35
CA TYR A 91 16.33 3.79 -8.98
C TYR A 91 17.72 3.26 -8.59
N GLU A 92 17.81 2.25 -7.73
CA GLU A 92 19.11 1.66 -7.36
C GLU A 92 19.86 1.11 -8.56
N LYS A 93 19.15 0.46 -9.49
CA LYS A 93 19.76 -0.06 -10.71
C LYS A 93 20.35 1.07 -11.57
N ALA A 94 19.60 2.15 -11.76
CA ALA A 94 20.07 3.31 -12.51
C ALA A 94 21.33 3.91 -11.87
N ASP A 95 21.34 4.09 -10.55
CA ASP A 95 22.48 4.63 -9.82
C ASP A 95 23.73 3.73 -9.95
N LEU A 96 23.57 2.41 -9.84
CA LEU A 96 24.66 1.46 -10.01
C LEU A 96 25.23 1.45 -11.43
N GLU A 97 24.37 1.53 -12.45
CA GLU A 97 24.77 1.61 -13.86
C GLU A 97 25.55 2.91 -14.15
N HIS A 98 25.10 4.03 -13.60
CA HIS A 98 25.79 5.31 -13.69
C HIS A 98 27.13 5.29 -12.97
N ALA A 99 27.20 4.80 -11.73
CA ALA A 99 28.43 4.68 -10.96
C ALA A 99 29.47 3.78 -11.66
N THR A 100 29.02 2.66 -12.24
CA THR A 100 29.88 1.74 -13.01
C THR A 100 30.43 2.41 -14.26
N THR A 101 29.59 3.14 -14.99
CA THR A 101 29.99 3.88 -16.20
C THR A 101 31.01 4.95 -15.85
N MET A 102 30.77 5.73 -14.80
CA MET A 102 31.67 6.76 -14.32
C MET A 102 33.03 6.18 -13.91
N SER A 103 33.04 5.06 -13.21
CA SER A 103 34.27 4.38 -12.78
C SER A 103 35.08 3.87 -13.97
N LYS A 104 34.42 3.31 -14.99
CA LYS A 104 35.06 2.86 -16.24
C LYS A 104 35.65 4.00 -17.06
N VAL A 105 34.99 5.16 -17.08
CA VAL A 105 35.54 6.35 -17.75
C VAL A 105 36.73 6.88 -16.96
N GLY A 106 36.63 6.98 -15.64
CA GLY A 106 37.73 7.40 -14.77
C GLY A 106 38.98 6.53 -14.94
N SER A 107 38.82 5.20 -15.01
CA SER A 107 39.94 4.27 -15.22
C SER A 107 40.58 4.35 -16.61
N LYS A 108 39.91 4.98 -17.60
CA LYS A 108 40.48 5.21 -18.94
C LYS A 108 41.23 6.54 -19.06
N LEU A 109 41.06 7.43 -18.08
CA LEU A 109 41.64 8.78 -18.07
C LEU A 109 42.85 8.91 -17.13
N SER A 110 43.09 7.93 -16.23
CA SER A 110 44.32 7.80 -15.43
C SER A 110 45.34 6.92 -16.13
#